data_AF-A0A6A4UZH3-F1
#
_entry.id   AF-A0A6A4UZH3-F1
#
_cell.length_a   1.000
_cell.length_b   1.000
_cell.length_c   1.000
_cell.angle_alpha   90.00
_cell.angle_beta   90.00
_cell.angle_gamma   90.00
#
_symmetry.space_group_name_H-M   'P 1'
#
loop_
_entity.id
_entity.type
_entity.pdbx_description
1 polymer ?
#
loop_
_entity_poly.entity_id
_entity_poly.type
_entity_poly.pdbx_seq_one_letter_code
_entity_poly.pdbx_strand_id
1 'polypeptide(L)' 'MIAFPAGAKVWIAGGVTDMRCGMNSLALKVQQGLGRDPHGGEIFCFRGRKGCLIKILWHDGVGMSL' A
#
# COMPACT_ATOMS: atom_id res chain seq x y z
N MET A 1 6.17 -14.27 -10.92
CA MET A 1 5.85 -12.83 -10.73
C MET A 1 4.34 -12.75 -10.63
N ILE A 2 3.80 -12.35 -9.47
CA ILE A 2 2.36 -12.16 -9.32
C ILE A 2 2.02 -10.87 -10.07
N ALA A 3 1.17 -10.97 -11.08
CA ALA A 3 0.77 -9.82 -11.89
C ALA A 3 -0.26 -8.97 -11.14
N PHE A 4 -0.17 -7.66 -11.29
CA PHE A 4 -1.24 -6.77 -10.84
C PHE A 4 -2.48 -6.98 -11.73
N PRO A 5 -3.69 -6.95 -11.17
CA PRO A 5 -4.90 -7.03 -11.97
C PRO A 5 -4.95 -5.86 -12.97
N ALA A 6 -5.36 -6.15 -14.22
CA ALA A 6 -5.54 -5.12 -15.23
C ALA A 6 -6.59 -4.10 -14.76
N GLY A 7 -6.28 -2.82 -14.86
CA GLY A 7 -7.17 -1.75 -14.37
C GLY A 7 -7.12 -1.52 -12.86
N ALA A 8 -6.15 -2.08 -12.14
CA ALA A 8 -5.95 -1.81 -10.72
C ALA A 8 -5.82 -0.29 -10.46
N LYS A 9 -6.54 0.20 -9.46
CA LYS A 9 -6.44 1.59 -9.01
C LYS A 9 -5.17 1.74 -8.15
N VAL A 10 -4.38 2.76 -8.46
CA VAL A 10 -3.15 3.08 -7.74
C VAL A 10 -3.37 4.34 -6.90
N TRP A 11 -3.05 4.25 -5.62
CA TRP A 11 -3.12 5.34 -4.66
C TRP A 11 -1.74 5.71 -4.16
N ILE A 12 -1.48 7.00 -4.03
CA ILE A 12 -0.29 7.52 -3.36
C ILE A 12 -0.72 8.06 -2.01
N ALA A 13 -0.20 7.46 -0.93
CA ALA A 13 -0.45 7.95 0.41
C ALA A 13 0.23 9.32 0.58
N GLY A 14 -0.58 10.35 0.84
CA GLY A 14 -0.11 11.71 1.07
C GLY A 14 0.75 11.83 2.33
N GLY A 15 1.73 12.74 2.29
CA GLY A 15 2.61 13.02 3.43
C GLY A 15 3.81 12.06 3.52
N VAL A 16 4.31 11.87 4.74
CA VAL A 16 5.54 11.10 5.02
C VAL A 16 5.17 9.82 5.76
N THR A 17 5.58 8.68 5.21
CA THR A 17 5.42 7.37 5.87
C THR A 17 6.73 6.95 6.54
N ASP A 18 6.64 6.49 7.79
CA ASP A 18 7.74 5.77 8.43
C ASP A 18 7.96 4.44 7.68
N MET A 19 9.10 4.31 7.01
CA MET A 19 9.43 3.15 6.17
C MET A 19 9.82 1.91 6.99
N ARG A 20 9.89 2.01 8.32
CA ARG A 20 10.02 0.87 9.24
C ARG A 20 8.70 0.12 9.44
N CYS A 21 7.56 0.71 9.06
CA CYS A 21 6.26 0.05 9.10
C CYS A 21 6.23 -1.19 8.19
N GLY A 22 5.77 -2.32 8.72
CA GLY A 22 5.47 -3.55 7.98
C GLY A 22 4.05 -3.57 7.41
N MET A 23 3.66 -4.71 6.81
CA MET A 23 2.36 -4.90 6.14
C MET A 23 1.17 -4.49 7.00
N ASN A 24 1.04 -5.01 8.23
CA ASN A 24 -0.10 -4.72 9.11
C ASN A 24 -0.22 -3.23 9.44
N SER A 25 0.90 -2.56 9.71
CA SER A 25 0.90 -1.12 10.01
C SER A 25 0.54 -0.28 8.79
N LEU A 26 0.93 -0.71 7.58
CA LEU A 26 0.58 -0.02 6.35
C LEU A 26 -0.88 -0.28 5.96
N ALA A 27 -1.39 -1.50 6.12
CA ALA A 27 -2.80 -1.83 5.93
C ALA A 27 -3.69 -1.01 6.87
N LEU A 28 -3.28 -0.84 8.14
CA LEU A 28 -3.99 0.03 9.08
C LEU A 28 -4.02 1.49 8.60
N LYS A 29 -2.94 1.99 7.99
CA LYS A 29 -2.92 3.33 7.39
C LYS A 29 -3.84 3.44 6.17
N VAL A 30 -3.97 2.39 5.36
CA VAL A 30 -4.97 2.35 4.28
C VAL A 30 -6.38 2.46 4.87
N GLN A 31 -6.69 1.62 5.86
CA GLN A 31 -8.01 1.57 6.47
C GLN A 31 -8.39 2.84 7.23
N GLN A 32 -7.52 3.29 8.14
CA GLN A 32 -7.83 4.40 9.04
C GLN A 32 -7.37 5.75 8.51
N GLY A 33 -6.27 5.78 7.76
CA GLY A 33 -5.70 7.01 7.22
C GLY A 33 -6.29 7.41 5.86
N LEU A 34 -6.42 6.44 4.94
CA LEU A 34 -6.98 6.66 3.61
C LEU A 34 -8.49 6.34 3.52
N GLY A 35 -9.07 5.69 4.54
CA GLY A 35 -10.48 5.30 4.54
C GLY A 35 -10.82 4.25 3.48
N ARG A 36 -9.85 3.41 3.10
CA ARG A 36 -9.98 2.42 2.02
C ARG A 36 -9.83 1.00 2.52
N ASP A 37 -10.32 0.04 1.75
CA ASP A 37 -10.12 -1.38 2.04
C ASP A 37 -8.74 -1.84 1.56
N PRO A 38 -7.79 -2.23 2.45
CA PRO A 38 -6.50 -2.76 2.04
C PRO A 38 -6.60 -4.12 1.29
N HIS A 39 -7.73 -4.83 1.39
CA HIS A 39 -7.94 -6.13 0.74
C HIS A 39 -8.64 -6.04 -0.62
N GLY A 40 -9.07 -4.84 -1.04
CA GLY A 40 -9.92 -4.61 -2.21
C GLY A 40 -9.24 -4.73 -3.58
N GLY A 41 -8.00 -5.23 -3.66
CA GLY A 41 -7.27 -5.35 -4.93
C GLY A 41 -6.70 -4.03 -5.48
N GLU A 42 -6.75 -2.96 -4.68
CA GLU A 42 -6.12 -1.68 -4.99
C GLU A 42 -4.64 -1.69 -4.59
N ILE A 43 -3.85 -0.81 -5.20
CA ILE A 43 -2.41 -0.70 -4.98
C ILE A 43 -2.14 0.59 -4.18
N PHE A 44 -1.40 0.48 -3.08
CA PHE A 44 -1.10 1.61 -2.20
C PHE A 44 0.40 1.88 -2.11
N CYS A 45 0.82 3.04 -2.62
CA CYS A 45 2.21 3.49 -2.63
C CYS A 45 2.50 4.41 -1.43
N PHE A 46 3.52 4.07 -0.65
CA PHE A 46 4.00 4.83 0.50
C PHE A 46 5.42 5.30 0.27
N ARG A 47 5.68 6.58 0.56
CA ARG A 47 7.00 7.19 0.42
C ARG A 47 7.56 7.62 1.77
N GLY A 48 8.86 7.40 1.96
CA GLY A 48 9.60 7.90 3.11
C GLY A 48 9.96 9.39 3.01
N ARG A 49 10.35 10.01 4.14
CA ARG A 49 10.72 11.44 4.19
C ARG A 49 11.77 11.84 3.16
N LYS A 50 12.84 11.04 3.05
CA LYS A 50 13.95 11.27 2.12
C LYS A 50 13.58 11.04 0.65
N GLY A 51 12.48 10.34 0.38
CA GLY A 51 12.06 10.01 -0.98
C GLY A 51 12.86 8.95 -1.72
N CYS A 52 13.86 8.36 -1.07
CA CYS A 52 14.68 7.30 -1.64
C CYS A 52 14.04 5.91 -1.55
N LEU A 53 12.95 5.76 -0.79
CA LEU A 53 12.27 4.48 -0.56
C LEU A 53 10.77 4.63 -0.83
N ILE A 54 10.25 3.65 -1.56
CA ILE A 54 8.82 3.44 -1.79
C ILE A 54 8.49 2.01 -1.37
N LYS A 55 7.36 1.84 -0.69
CA LYS A 55 6.74 0.54 -0.41
C LYS A 55 5.39 0.49 -1.10
N ILE A 56 5.03 -0.66 -1.65
CA ILE A 56 3.79 -0.85 -2.38
C ILE A 56 3.02 -1.97 -1.71
N LEU A 57 1.90 -1.64 -1.08
CA LEU A 57 1.02 -2.63 -0.45
C LEU A 57 -0.11 -2.98 -1.43
N TRP A 58 -0.36 -4.26 -1.66
CA TRP A 58 -1.54 -4.73 -2.38
C TRP A 58 -1.96 -6.13 -1.93
N HIS A 59 -3.23 -6.45 -2.17
CA HIS A 59 -3.81 -7.77 -1.91
C HIS A 59 -4.29 -8.38 -3.23
N ASP A 60 -3.90 -9.62 -3.52
CA ASP A 60 -4.23 -10.30 -4.79
C ASP A 60 -5.46 -11.21 -4.73
N GLY A 61 -6.15 -11.22 -3.58
CA GLY A 61 -7.29 -12.10 -3.30
C GLY A 61 -6.91 -13.36 -2.53
N VAL A 62 -5.62 -13.71 -2.47
CA VAL A 62 -5.08 -14.83 -1.68
C VAL A 62 -4.27 -14.31 -0.49
N GLY A 63 -3.45 -13.27 -0.71
CA GLY A 63 -2.59 -12.74 0.32
C GLY A 63 -2.18 -11.29 0.09
N MET A 64 -1.62 -10.71 1.14
CA MET A 64 -1.05 -9.37 1.13
C MET A 64 0.42 -9.42 0.72
N SER A 65 0.83 -8.50 -0.15
CA SER A 65 2.22 -8.32 -0.59
C SER A 65 2.71 -6.89 -0.34
N LEU A 66 4.02 -6.72 -0.16
CA LEU A 66 4.69 -5.44 0.17
C LEU A 66 5.98 -5.20 -0.63
#